data_AF-A0A7C0VNI9-F1
#
_entry.id   AF-A0A7C0VNI9-F1
#
_cell.length_a   1.000
_cell.length_b   1.000
_cell.length_c   1.000
_cell.angle_alpha   90.00
_cell.angle_beta   90.00
_cell.angle_gamma   90.00
#
_symmetry.space_group_name_H-M   'P 1'
#
loop_
_entity.id
_entity.type
_entity.pdbx_description
1 polymer ?
#
loop_
_entity_poly.entity_id
_entity_poly.type
_entity_poly.pdbx_seq_one_letter_code
_entity_poly.pdbx_strand_id
1 'polypeptide(L)' 'MKRQQTTKPRITMVGGALDRGGDKLNAHAAIHHGDILAIATEGVVTVPPTTSIMSTVKTMLNHGFRRIPIADA' A
#
# COMPACT_ATOMS: atom_id res chain seq x y z
N MET A 1 -42.26 -27.19 3.48
CA MET A 1 -40.86 -26.85 3.86
C MET A 1 -40.42 -25.68 2.99
N LYS A 2 -40.41 -24.44 3.51
CA LYS A 2 -40.06 -23.23 2.74
C LYS A 2 -38.79 -22.60 3.31
N ARG A 3 -37.80 -22.47 2.43
CA ARG A 3 -36.44 -21.97 2.67
C ARG A 3 -36.51 -20.46 2.96
N GLN A 4 -36.16 -20.04 4.17
CA GLN A 4 -36.01 -18.62 4.50
C GLN A 4 -34.76 -18.09 3.80
N GLN A 5 -34.93 -17.11 2.90
CA GLN A 5 -33.84 -16.33 2.32
C GLN A 5 -33.42 -15.26 3.32
N THR A 6 -32.17 -15.29 3.77
CA THR A 6 -31.57 -14.23 4.59
C THR A 6 -31.04 -13.14 3.67
N THR A 7 -31.72 -12.00 3.66
CA THR A 7 -31.35 -10.80 2.89
C THR A 7 -30.10 -10.18 3.53
N LYS A 8 -28.99 -10.07 2.77
CA LYS A 8 -27.75 -9.41 3.23
C LYS A 8 -28.04 -7.92 3.53
N PRO A 9 -27.56 -7.35 4.66
CA PRO A 9 -27.81 -5.96 4.98
C PRO A 9 -27.06 -5.04 4.01
N ARG A 10 -27.78 -4.06 3.45
CA ARG A 10 -27.22 -2.99 2.62
C ARG A 10 -26.44 -2.03 3.52
N ILE A 11 -25.13 -1.90 3.26
CA ILE A 11 -24.25 -1.02 4.04
C ILE A 11 -24.52 0.43 3.58
N THR A 12 -25.19 1.21 4.42
CA THR A 12 -25.33 2.67 4.25
C THR A 12 -24.04 3.31 4.72
N MET A 13 -23.32 3.99 3.82
CA MET A 13 -22.13 4.75 4.14
C MET A 13 -22.56 6.07 4.82
N VAL A 14 -22.45 6.14 6.15
CA VAL A 14 -22.53 7.40 6.92
C VAL A 14 -21.12 7.78 7.33
N GLY A 15 -20.76 9.04 7.09
CA GLY A 15 -19.43 9.62 7.32
C GLY A 15 -19.04 9.74 8.80
N GLY A 16 -17.73 9.78 9.04
CA GLY A 16 -17.11 9.97 10.35
C GLY A 16 -16.25 8.76 10.73
N ALA A 17 -14.98 8.72 10.37
CA ALA A 17 -13.86 9.29 11.14
C ALA A 17 -13.20 8.24 12.07
N LEU A 18 -12.05 7.77 11.60
CA LEU A 18 -10.81 7.60 12.39
C LEU A 18 -10.61 6.40 13.33
N ASP A 19 -11.56 5.48 13.55
CA ASP A 19 -11.32 4.33 14.45
C ASP A 19 -11.76 2.96 13.90
N ARG A 20 -11.60 2.74 12.58
CA ARG A 20 -11.77 1.40 11.98
C ARG A 20 -10.43 0.82 11.58
N GLY A 21 -9.55 0.66 12.57
CA GLY A 21 -8.58 -0.43 12.51
C GLY A 21 -9.38 -1.72 12.57
N GLY A 22 -9.80 -2.23 11.41
CA GLY A 22 -10.58 -3.46 11.31
C GLY A 22 -9.78 -4.61 11.93
N ASP A 23 -10.12 -4.91 13.17
CA ASP A 23 -9.64 -6.05 13.90
C ASP A 23 -9.98 -7.30 13.09
N LYS A 24 -8.92 -7.97 12.65
CA LYS A 24 -8.87 -9.21 11.85
C LYS A 24 -8.84 -9.02 10.33
N LEU A 25 -7.80 -8.34 9.85
CA LEU A 25 -7.23 -8.66 8.54
C LEU A 25 -6.64 -10.08 8.65
N ASN A 26 -7.34 -11.10 8.15
CA ASN A 26 -6.75 -12.43 7.96
C ASN A 26 -5.76 -12.36 6.79
N ALA A 27 -4.63 -11.70 7.00
CA ALA A 27 -3.56 -11.57 6.02
C ALA A 27 -2.75 -12.87 6.01
N HIS A 28 -3.27 -13.89 5.35
CA HIS A 28 -2.42 -14.99 4.92
C HIS A 28 -1.49 -14.44 3.84
N ALA A 29 -0.17 -14.58 4.01
CA ALA A 29 0.79 -14.23 2.97
C ALA A 29 0.40 -14.98 1.69
N ALA A 30 0.08 -14.24 0.63
CA ALA A 30 -0.27 -14.85 -0.64
C ALA A 30 0.93 -15.63 -1.17
N ILE A 31 0.71 -16.91 -1.50
CA ILE A 31 1.75 -17.78 -2.07
C ILE A 31 2.13 -17.33 -3.49
N HIS A 32 1.26 -16.55 -4.14
CA HIS A 32 1.42 -16.08 -5.51
C HIS A 32 1.71 -14.58 -5.57
N HIS A 33 2.34 -14.18 -6.68
CA HIS A 33 2.57 -12.78 -7.03
C HIS A 33 1.24 -12.04 -7.08
N GLY A 34 1.06 -11.03 -6.22
CA GLY A 34 -0.19 -10.28 -6.15
C GLY A 34 -0.37 -9.38 -7.37
N ASP A 35 -1.63 -9.12 -7.74
CA ASP A 35 -1.97 -8.29 -8.92
C ASP A 35 -1.29 -6.91 -8.91
N ILE A 36 -1.09 -6.31 -7.74
CA ILE A 36 -0.39 -5.02 -7.59
C ILE A 36 1.11 -5.16 -7.86
N LEU A 37 1.73 -6.24 -7.38
CA LEU A 37 3.14 -6.52 -7.64
C LEU A 37 3.39 -6.82 -9.12
N ALA A 38 2.38 -7.32 -9.86
CA ALA A 38 2.48 -7.54 -11.30
C ALA A 38 2.65 -6.24 -12.12
N ILE A 39 2.21 -5.11 -11.59
CA ILE A 39 2.37 -3.79 -12.21
C ILE A 39 3.44 -2.92 -11.52
N ALA A 40 3.93 -3.35 -10.36
CA ALA A 40 4.92 -2.61 -9.58
C ALA A 40 6.34 -2.84 -10.12
N THR A 41 7.23 -1.91 -9.81
CA THR A 41 8.67 -2.07 -10.03
C THR A 41 9.28 -2.64 -8.75
N GLU A 42 9.96 -3.79 -8.84
CA GLU A 42 10.59 -4.44 -7.69
C GLU A 42 11.92 -3.80 -7.29
N GLY A 43 12.77 -3.48 -8.29
CA GLY A 43 14.08 -2.85 -8.08
C GLY A 43 14.02 -1.33 -8.14
N VAL A 44 13.52 -0.70 -7.07
CA VAL A 44 13.43 0.76 -6.98
C VAL A 44 14.74 1.39 -6.48
N VAL A 45 15.05 2.59 -6.97
CA VAL A 45 16.15 3.40 -6.44
C VAL A 45 15.72 4.01 -5.10
N THR A 46 16.42 3.68 -4.03
CA THR A 46 16.19 4.21 -2.68
C THR A 46 17.40 4.98 -2.18
N VAL A 47 17.22 5.78 -1.13
CA VAL A 47 18.34 6.40 -0.40
C VAL A 47 18.16 6.19 1.12
N PRO A 48 19.25 5.97 1.88
CA PRO A 48 19.16 5.86 3.33
C PRO A 48 18.84 7.20 4.00
N PRO A 49 18.26 7.18 5.23
CA PRO A 49 17.87 8.40 5.95
C PRO A 49 19.06 9.28 6.35
N THR A 50 20.28 8.74 6.35
CA THR A 50 21.53 9.47 6.62
C THR A 50 22.07 10.21 5.39
N THR A 51 21.47 10.00 4.21
CA THR A 51 21.87 10.66 2.97
C THR A 51 21.58 12.15 3.02
N SER A 52 22.54 12.99 2.64
CA SER A 52 22.34 14.44 2.58
C SER A 52 21.30 14.82 1.53
N ILE A 53 20.57 15.91 1.79
CA ILE A 53 19.53 16.44 0.88
C ILE A 53 20.11 16.67 -0.53
N MET A 54 21.32 17.23 -0.64
CA MET A 54 21.95 17.50 -1.93
C MET A 54 22.22 16.22 -2.72
N SER A 55 22.69 15.16 -2.05
CA SER A 55 22.93 13.87 -2.71
C SER A 55 21.63 13.26 -3.21
N THR A 56 20.58 13.30 -2.37
CA THR A 56 19.24 12.85 -2.75
C THR A 56 18.71 13.59 -3.98
N VAL A 57 18.83 14.93 -4.02
CA VAL A 57 18.41 15.75 -5.16
C VAL A 57 19.21 15.41 -6.43
N LYS A 58 20.52 15.16 -6.32
CA LYS A 58 21.33 14.71 -7.48
C LYS A 58 20.83 13.39 -8.03
N THR A 59 20.56 12.40 -7.18
CA THR A 59 19.98 11.11 -7.59
C THR A 59 18.63 11.34 -8.28
N MET A 60 17.77 12.18 -7.72
CA MET A 60 16.48 12.51 -8.33
C MET A 60 16.62 13.13 -9.72
N LEU A 61 17.52 14.10 -9.90
CA LEU A 61 17.75 14.76 -11.20
C LEU A 61 18.36 13.80 -12.23
N ASN A 62 19.33 12.99 -11.82
CA ASN A 62 19.99 12.04 -12.72
C ASN A 62 19.03 10.96 -13.24
N HIS A 63 18.10 10.51 -12.41
CA HIS A 63 17.09 9.51 -12.80
C HIS A 63 15.77 10.13 -13.31
N GLY A 64 15.62 11.46 -13.30
CA GLY A 64 14.40 12.14 -13.71
C GLY A 64 13.21 11.95 -12.74
N PHE A 65 13.48 11.62 -11.49
CA PHE A 65 12.46 11.39 -10.47
C PHE A 65 12.06 12.66 -9.75
N ARG A 66 10.77 12.76 -9.41
CA ARG A 66 10.22 13.84 -8.57
C ARG A 66 10.03 13.41 -7.12
N ARG A 67 10.17 12.11 -6.83
CA ARG A 67 10.01 11.49 -5.52
C ARG A 67 11.03 10.36 -5.40
N ILE A 68 11.55 10.15 -4.20
CA ILE A 68 12.49 9.06 -3.91
C ILE A 68 12.12 8.45 -2.56
N PRO A 69 11.99 7.11 -2.47
CA PRO A 69 11.78 6.45 -1.19
C PRO A 69 13.00 6.58 -0.29
N ILE A 70 12.75 6.80 1.01
CA ILE A 70 13.77 6.71 2.05
C ILE A 70 13.61 5.34 2.70
N ALA A 71 14.64 4.51 2.62
CA ALA A 71 14.65 3.16 3.18
C ALA A 71 16.06 2.82 3.67
N ASP A 72 16.16 1.91 4.63
CA ASP A 72 17.45 1.41 5.07
C ASP A 72 18.16 0.66 3.92
N ALA A 73 19.49 0.67 3.97
CA ALA A 73 20.35 0.00 2.98
C ALA A 73 20.43 -1.51 3.21
#